data_AF-A0A961U6C9-F1
#
_entry.id   AF-A0A961U6C9-F1
#
_cell.length_a   1.000
_cell.length_b   1.000
_cell.length_c   1.000
_cell.angle_alpha   90.00
_cell.angle_beta   90.00
_cell.angle_gamma   90.00
#
_symmetry.space_group_name_H-M   'P 1'
#
loop_
_entity.id
_entity.type
_entity.pdbx_description
1 polymer ?
#
loop_
_entity_poly.entity_id
_entity_poly.type
_entity_poly.pdbx_seq_one_letter_code
_entity_poly.pdbx_strand_id
1 'polypeptide(L)'
;MNGFSTNSDSRSRDILTIAGVRVVCDQRGVLFFPDLSLLAVSDLHLEKGSSFARRGAFLPPYDTAATLLRLQQVVADHDPRVVVSLGDSFHDSAGAERLPGMFRHQVEALAAGRDWFWIAGNHDPDAPAGLPGESVRELQIGALSFRHEPSATVVNGEIAGHLHPCARIVQRGRSVRRRCFASDGHRIIMPAFGSFTGSLNVLDRAYTAMFRWERFFAYMLGRDRVFPIARTLLRPG
;
A
#
# COMPACT_ATOMS: atom_id res chain seq x y z
N MET A 1 -1.55 0.05 49.18
CA MET A 1 -0.80 1.10 48.44
C MET A 1 0.44 0.45 47.87
N ASN A 2 0.55 0.39 46.55
CA ASN A 2 1.80 0.30 45.80
C ASN A 2 1.43 0.50 44.33
N GLY A 3 1.70 1.71 43.85
CA GLY A 3 1.40 2.14 42.50
C GLY A 3 2.31 1.47 41.50
N PHE A 4 1.72 0.77 40.54
CA PHE A 4 2.39 0.46 39.28
C PHE A 4 2.30 1.71 38.41
N SER A 5 3.46 2.34 38.25
CA SER A 5 3.68 3.46 37.34
C SER A 5 3.38 2.99 35.91
N THR A 6 2.31 3.50 35.33
CA THR A 6 1.98 3.31 33.92
C THR A 6 2.93 4.15 33.08
N ASN A 7 4.02 3.55 32.59
CA ASN A 7 4.77 4.15 31.51
C ASN A 7 3.94 4.00 30.22
N SER A 8 3.25 5.07 29.86
CA SER A 8 2.55 5.22 28.59
C SER A 8 3.56 5.45 27.47
N ASP A 9 3.87 4.41 26.70
CA ASP A 9 4.42 4.60 25.36
C ASP A 9 3.70 3.68 24.37
N SER A 10 2.48 4.07 24.00
CA SER A 10 1.60 3.33 23.10
C SER A 10 1.85 3.72 21.64
N ARG A 11 3.00 3.33 21.08
CA ARG A 11 3.22 3.31 19.63
C ARG A 11 4.11 2.13 19.22
N SER A 12 3.73 0.90 19.60
CA SER A 12 4.26 -0.30 18.96
C SER A 12 3.75 -0.34 17.51
N ARG A 13 4.39 0.44 16.63
CA ARG A 13 4.31 0.23 15.19
C ARG A 13 4.79 -1.20 14.95
N ASP A 14 4.01 -2.03 14.25
CA ASP A 14 4.38 -3.41 13.95
C ASP A 14 5.57 -3.40 12.98
N ILE A 15 6.78 -3.32 13.55
CA ILE A 15 8.04 -3.34 12.82
C ILE A 15 8.31 -4.79 12.42
N LEU A 16 8.41 -5.03 11.12
CA LEU A 16 8.87 -6.28 10.54
C LEU A 16 10.18 -6.03 9.79
N THR A 17 10.73 -7.09 9.20
CA THR A 17 11.95 -7.02 8.40
C THR A 17 11.70 -7.68 7.05
N ILE A 18 12.02 -6.97 5.96
CA ILE A 18 12.00 -7.49 4.60
C ILE A 18 13.43 -7.55 4.08
N ALA A 19 13.92 -8.75 3.79
CA ALA A 19 15.29 -8.97 3.34
C ALA A 19 16.37 -8.30 4.21
N GLY A 20 16.16 -8.25 5.52
CA GLY A 20 17.07 -7.60 6.48
C GLY A 20 16.80 -6.11 6.72
N VAL A 21 15.90 -5.48 5.97
CA VAL A 21 15.56 -4.05 6.13
C VAL A 21 14.32 -3.87 7.01
N ARG A 22 14.40 -3.00 8.02
CA ARG A 22 13.26 -2.71 8.90
C ARG A 22 12.16 -1.96 8.14
N VAL A 23 10.93 -2.37 8.35
CA VAL A 23 9.77 -1.71 7.76
C VAL A 23 8.60 -1.71 8.75
N VAL A 24 7.87 -0.60 8.76
CA VAL A 24 6.63 -0.43 9.50
C VAL A 24 5.45 -0.63 8.56
N CYS A 25 4.56 -1.56 8.92
CA CYS A 25 3.22 -1.62 8.33
C CYS A 25 2.31 -0.61 9.04
N ASP A 26 1.92 0.45 8.33
CA ASP A 26 0.94 1.40 8.85
C ASP A 26 -0.49 0.90 8.58
N GLN A 27 -1.38 1.06 9.55
CA GLN A 27 -2.79 0.66 9.46
C GLN A 27 -3.54 1.34 8.30
N ARG A 28 -3.01 2.46 7.78
CA ARG A 28 -3.55 3.18 6.62
C ARG A 28 -3.15 2.53 5.29
N GLY A 29 -2.37 1.45 5.28
CA GLY A 29 -2.03 0.67 4.09
C GLY A 29 -0.77 1.13 3.36
N VAL A 30 0.19 1.70 4.09
CA VAL A 30 1.51 2.09 3.55
C VAL A 30 2.63 1.35 4.27
N LEU A 31 3.79 1.27 3.62
CA LEU A 31 5.02 0.81 4.24
C LEU A 31 5.93 2.01 4.49
N PHE A 32 6.50 2.10 5.69
CA PHE A 32 7.52 3.09 6.01
C PHE A 32 8.83 2.40 6.40
N PHE A 33 9.91 2.73 5.70
CA PHE A 33 11.26 2.22 5.93
C PHE A 33 12.07 3.31 6.65
N PRO A 34 12.15 3.28 7.99
CA PRO A 34 12.75 4.36 8.77
C PRO A 34 14.22 4.59 8.44
N ASP A 35 14.97 3.50 8.20
CA ASP A 35 16.40 3.56 7.88
C ASP A 35 16.69 4.20 6.51
N LEU A 36 15.67 4.26 5.64
CA LEU A 36 15.75 4.85 4.31
C LEU A 36 14.97 6.18 4.21
N SER A 37 14.29 6.60 5.29
CA SER A 37 13.29 7.68 5.25
C SER A 37 12.34 7.56 4.05
N LEU A 38 11.91 6.34 3.75
CA LEU A 38 11.16 6.01 2.55
C LEU A 38 9.73 5.57 2.88
N LEU A 39 8.76 6.12 2.16
CA LEU A 39 7.37 5.71 2.20
C LEU A 39 6.98 5.04 0.88
N ALA A 40 6.44 3.83 0.95
CA ALA A 40 5.83 3.18 -0.20
C ALA A 40 4.30 3.17 -0.06
N VAL A 41 3.62 3.45 -1.16
CA VAL A 41 2.15 3.44 -1.28
C VAL A 41 1.79 2.73 -2.60
N SER A 42 0.70 1.95 -2.60
CA SER A 42 0.33 1.12 -3.75
C SER A 42 -1.07 1.43 -4.23
N ASP A 43 -1.30 1.39 -5.55
CA ASP A 43 -2.62 1.40 -6.18
C ASP A 43 -3.53 2.55 -5.65
N LEU A 44 -3.08 3.79 -5.84
CA LEU A 44 -3.85 4.98 -5.41
C LEU A 44 -5.18 5.07 -6.17
N HIS A 45 -5.16 4.75 -7.47
CA HIS A 45 -6.26 4.90 -8.43
C HIS A 45 -7.01 6.24 -8.32
N LEU A 46 -6.26 7.35 -8.40
CA LEU A 46 -6.85 8.67 -8.50
C LEU A 46 -7.73 8.78 -9.77
N GLU A 47 -8.75 9.63 -9.73
CA GLU A 47 -9.71 9.88 -10.82
C GLU A 47 -10.59 8.66 -11.23
N LYS A 48 -10.79 7.71 -10.33
CA LYS A 48 -11.70 6.59 -10.57
C LYS A 48 -13.17 7.05 -10.59
N GLY A 49 -13.59 7.94 -9.69
CA GLY A 49 -14.95 8.50 -9.66
C GLY A 49 -15.34 9.27 -10.93
N SER A 50 -14.43 10.10 -11.47
CA SER A 50 -14.67 10.88 -12.69
C SER A 50 -14.67 10.02 -13.97
N SER A 51 -13.96 8.89 -13.98
CA SER A 51 -14.02 7.91 -15.07
C SER A 51 -15.35 7.15 -15.10
N PHE A 52 -15.84 6.70 -13.93
CA PHE A 52 -17.13 6.01 -13.83
C PHE A 52 -18.33 6.94 -14.08
N ALA A 53 -18.26 8.19 -13.62
CA ALA A 53 -19.29 9.20 -13.89
C ALA A 53 -19.47 9.45 -15.40
N ARG A 54 -18.38 9.47 -16.18
CA ARG A 54 -18.44 9.57 -17.65
C ARG A 54 -19.04 8.33 -18.32
N ARG A 55 -19.08 7.19 -17.63
CA ARG A 55 -19.71 5.93 -18.09
C ARG A 55 -21.10 5.70 -17.50
N GLY A 56 -21.71 6.72 -16.88
CA GLY A 56 -23.07 6.65 -16.35
C GLY A 56 -23.22 5.95 -14.99
N ALA A 57 -22.12 5.61 -14.33
CA ALA A 57 -22.12 5.01 -12.99
C ALA A 57 -21.70 6.06 -11.94
N PHE A 58 -22.61 6.38 -11.01
CA PHE A 58 -22.33 7.31 -9.91
C PHE A 58 -21.53 6.60 -8.81
N LEU A 59 -20.20 6.57 -8.94
CA LEU A 59 -19.36 6.46 -7.76
C LEU A 59 -19.32 7.82 -7.04
N PRO A 60 -19.30 7.86 -5.71
CA PRO A 60 -19.15 9.11 -4.96
C PRO A 60 -17.95 9.90 -5.50
N PRO A 61 -18.11 11.18 -5.88
CA PRO A 61 -17.09 11.97 -6.58
C PRO A 61 -15.90 12.40 -5.70
N TYR A 62 -15.76 11.82 -4.50
CA TYR A 62 -14.85 12.27 -3.44
C TYR A 62 -13.65 11.33 -3.22
N ASP A 63 -13.42 10.38 -4.12
CA ASP A 63 -12.38 9.36 -3.96
C ASP A 63 -10.96 9.91 -4.08
N THR A 64 -10.69 10.76 -5.07
CA THR A 64 -9.39 11.45 -5.21
C THR A 64 -9.11 12.29 -3.95
N ALA A 65 -10.07 13.11 -3.52
CA ALA A 65 -9.92 13.98 -2.34
C ALA A 65 -9.64 13.18 -1.05
N ALA A 66 -10.44 12.14 -0.78
CA ALA A 66 -10.25 11.31 0.42
C ALA A 66 -8.91 10.54 0.39
N THR A 67 -8.48 10.11 -0.80
CA THR A 67 -7.20 9.42 -0.99
C THR A 67 -6.02 10.37 -0.72
N LEU A 68 -6.03 11.56 -1.32
CA LEU A 68 -4.97 12.56 -1.13
C LEU A 68 -4.93 13.09 0.31
N LEU A 69 -6.08 13.31 0.96
CA LEU A 69 -6.12 13.71 2.36
C LEU A 69 -5.48 12.66 3.28
N ARG A 70 -5.79 11.38 3.07
CA ARG A 70 -5.17 10.30 3.85
C ARG A 70 -3.68 10.18 3.55
N LEU A 71 -3.26 10.36 2.29
CA LEU A 71 -1.84 10.34 1.91
C LEU A 71 -1.09 11.50 2.58
N GLN A 72 -1.68 12.69 2.63
CA GLN A 72 -1.14 13.85 3.33
C GLN A 72 -0.94 13.56 4.82
N GLN A 73 -1.91 12.96 5.50
CA GLN A 73 -1.78 12.58 6.91
C GLN A 73 -0.63 11.58 7.13
N VAL A 74 -0.49 10.60 6.25
CA VAL A 74 0.60 9.62 6.31
C VAL A 74 1.95 10.29 6.10
N VAL A 75 2.08 11.13 5.07
CA VAL A 75 3.32 11.85 4.75
C VAL A 75 3.70 12.79 5.90
N ALA A 76 2.74 13.47 6.52
CA ALA A 76 3.00 14.32 7.68
C ALA A 76 3.46 13.54 8.92
N ASP A 77 2.90 12.35 9.16
CA ASP A 77 3.22 11.53 10.34
C ASP A 77 4.57 10.80 10.26
N HIS A 78 5.03 10.50 9.05
CA HIS A 78 6.28 9.77 8.82
C HIS A 78 7.42 10.64 8.28
N ASP A 79 7.08 11.80 7.71
CA ASP A 79 7.98 12.76 7.06
C ASP A 79 9.08 12.10 6.20
N PRO A 80 8.69 11.35 5.15
CA PRO A 80 9.66 10.66 4.32
C PRO A 80 10.43 11.67 3.44
N ARG A 81 11.69 11.33 3.16
CA ARG A 81 12.50 11.97 2.10
C ARG A 81 12.21 11.39 0.73
N VAL A 82 11.86 10.11 0.67
CA VAL A 82 11.55 9.39 -0.57
C VAL A 82 10.13 8.84 -0.51
N VAL A 83 9.35 9.05 -1.56
CA VAL A 83 8.03 8.44 -1.74
C VAL A 83 8.02 7.59 -3.00
N VAL A 84 7.55 6.35 -2.87
CA VAL A 84 7.42 5.40 -3.99
C VAL A 84 5.95 5.02 -4.16
N SER A 85 5.37 5.39 -5.30
CA SER A 85 4.04 4.96 -5.72
C SER A 85 4.15 3.71 -6.59
N LEU A 86 3.67 2.56 -6.10
CA LEU A 86 3.82 1.23 -6.71
C LEU A 86 2.77 0.92 -7.79
N GLY A 87 2.77 1.70 -8.87
CA GLY A 87 1.86 1.51 -10.01
C GLY A 87 0.39 1.75 -9.68
N ASP A 88 -0.40 1.81 -10.74
CA ASP A 88 -1.84 2.08 -10.72
C ASP A 88 -2.18 3.30 -9.84
N SER A 89 -1.33 4.33 -9.95
CA SER A 89 -1.53 5.62 -9.29
C SER A 89 -2.77 6.31 -9.85
N PHE A 90 -3.03 6.13 -11.13
CA PHE A 90 -4.21 6.62 -11.84
C PHE A 90 -5.11 5.48 -12.28
N HIS A 91 -6.39 5.79 -12.51
CA HIS A 91 -7.35 4.79 -12.95
C HIS A 91 -7.14 4.30 -14.41
N ASP A 92 -6.55 5.15 -15.25
CA ASP A 92 -6.15 4.85 -16.62
C ASP A 92 -5.02 5.81 -17.07
N SER A 93 -4.45 5.56 -18.26
CA SER A 93 -3.28 6.27 -18.79
C SER A 93 -3.51 7.78 -18.95
N ALA A 94 -4.76 8.20 -19.19
CA ALA A 94 -5.12 9.62 -19.29
C ALA A 94 -5.63 10.20 -17.96
N GLY A 95 -5.50 9.46 -16.85
CA GLY A 95 -5.96 9.90 -15.52
C GLY A 95 -5.21 11.12 -15.01
N ALA A 96 -3.89 11.20 -15.22
CA ALA A 96 -3.08 12.34 -14.79
C ALA A 96 -3.42 13.65 -15.53
N GLU A 97 -3.72 13.56 -16.83
CA GLU A 97 -4.14 14.71 -17.64
C GLU A 97 -5.47 15.30 -17.18
N ARG A 98 -6.38 14.43 -16.75
CA ARG A 98 -7.72 14.82 -16.30
C ARG A 98 -7.78 15.21 -14.83
N LEU A 99 -6.71 14.98 -14.08
CA LEU A 99 -6.65 15.32 -12.67
C LEU A 99 -6.95 16.82 -12.49
N PRO A 100 -8.03 17.18 -11.78
CA PRO A 100 -8.36 18.58 -11.51
C PRO A 100 -7.18 19.35 -10.91
N GLY A 101 -7.01 20.62 -11.31
CA GLY A 101 -5.86 21.44 -10.90
C GLY A 101 -5.64 21.52 -9.39
N MET A 102 -6.72 21.50 -8.59
CA MET A 102 -6.62 21.48 -7.12
C MET A 102 -5.95 20.21 -6.58
N PHE A 103 -6.21 19.06 -7.20
CA PHE A 103 -5.61 17.79 -6.80
C PHE A 103 -4.19 17.65 -7.35
N ARG A 104 -3.91 18.19 -8.55
CA ARG A 104 -2.55 18.35 -9.05
C ARG A 104 -1.69 19.15 -8.08
N HIS A 105 -2.18 20.30 -7.61
CA HIS A 105 -1.46 21.11 -6.63
C HIS A 105 -1.24 20.39 -5.30
N GLN A 106 -2.18 19.55 -4.86
CA GLN A 106 -1.98 18.71 -3.68
C GLN A 106 -0.87 17.68 -3.88
N VAL A 107 -0.80 17.02 -5.04
CA VAL A 107 0.29 16.08 -5.35
C VAL A 107 1.63 16.82 -5.42
N GLU A 108 1.67 18.00 -6.05
CA GLU A 108 2.87 18.85 -6.08
C GLU A 108 3.35 19.24 -4.67
N ALA A 109 2.43 19.64 -3.79
CA ALA A 109 2.75 19.97 -2.41
C ALA A 109 3.25 18.76 -1.60
N LEU A 110 2.72 17.55 -1.87
CA LEU A 110 3.20 16.32 -1.25
C LEU A 110 4.63 15.99 -1.72
N ALA A 111 4.92 16.18 -3.00
CA ALA A 111 6.23 15.90 -3.59
C ALA A 111 7.28 16.99 -3.28
N ALA A 112 6.86 18.20 -2.90
CA ALA A 112 7.78 19.29 -2.61
C ALA A 112 8.79 18.91 -1.52
N GLY A 113 10.08 19.03 -1.86
CA GLY A 113 11.20 18.68 -0.95
C GLY A 113 11.43 17.18 -0.78
N ARG A 114 10.82 16.33 -1.61
CA ARG A 114 10.93 14.86 -1.54
C ARG A 114 11.28 14.30 -2.91
N ASP A 115 12.07 13.22 -2.91
CA ASP A 115 12.26 12.41 -4.11
C ASP A 115 11.01 11.54 -4.30
N TRP A 116 10.31 11.74 -5.41
CA TRP A 116 9.08 11.00 -5.68
C TRP A 116 9.26 10.09 -6.90
N PHE A 117 9.00 8.80 -6.73
CA PHE A 117 9.08 7.80 -7.78
C PHE A 117 7.70 7.24 -8.12
N TRP A 118 7.34 7.31 -9.38
CA TRP A 118 6.15 6.68 -9.95
C TRP A 118 6.57 5.39 -10.66
N ILE A 119 6.31 4.25 -10.04
CA ILE A 119 6.46 2.96 -10.71
C ILE A 119 5.30 2.79 -11.69
N ALA A 120 5.58 2.42 -12.93
CA ALA A 120 4.57 2.18 -13.96
C ALA A 120 3.63 1.03 -13.57
N GLY A 121 2.33 1.25 -13.67
CA GLY A 121 1.29 0.23 -13.49
C GLY A 121 0.74 -0.28 -14.81
N ASN A 122 -0.23 -1.19 -14.72
CA ASN A 122 -0.97 -1.65 -15.89
C ASN A 122 -1.98 -0.61 -16.38
N HIS A 123 -2.56 0.14 -15.45
CA HIS A 123 -3.51 1.19 -15.75
C HIS A 123 -2.82 2.47 -16.22
N ASP A 124 -1.62 2.74 -15.73
CA ASP A 124 -0.81 3.93 -16.02
C ASP A 124 0.63 3.54 -16.39
N PRO A 125 0.85 2.99 -17.60
CA PRO A 125 2.17 2.54 -18.04
C PRO A 125 3.14 3.69 -18.34
N ASP A 126 2.60 4.89 -18.56
CA ASP A 126 3.33 6.09 -18.93
C ASP A 126 3.52 7.02 -17.73
N ALA A 127 4.54 7.88 -17.83
CA ALA A 127 4.80 8.90 -16.82
C ALA A 127 3.56 9.80 -16.62
N PRO A 128 3.14 10.11 -15.37
CA PRO A 128 1.96 10.91 -15.16
C PRO A 128 2.21 12.36 -15.60
N ALA A 129 1.55 12.75 -16.69
CA ALA A 129 1.79 14.01 -17.36
C ALA A 129 1.61 15.23 -16.44
N GLY A 130 2.64 16.07 -16.37
CA GLY A 130 2.61 17.32 -15.62
C GLY A 130 2.61 17.17 -14.10
N LEU A 131 3.00 16.01 -13.57
CA LEU A 131 3.24 15.81 -12.14
C LEU A 131 4.75 15.72 -11.85
N PRO A 132 5.20 16.19 -10.67
CA PRO A 132 6.60 16.06 -10.28
C PRO A 132 6.96 14.61 -9.93
N GLY A 133 8.25 14.32 -9.97
CA GLY A 133 8.81 13.01 -9.68
C GLY A 133 9.36 12.30 -10.92
N GLU A 134 10.02 11.17 -10.69
CA GLU A 134 10.62 10.34 -11.71
C GLU A 134 9.74 9.12 -11.97
N SER A 135 9.52 8.79 -13.26
CA SER A 135 8.79 7.58 -13.64
C SER A 135 9.75 6.47 -14.01
N VAL A 136 9.59 5.33 -13.35
CA VAL A 136 10.45 4.16 -13.50
C VAL A 136 9.59 2.90 -13.66
N ARG A 137 10.14 1.81 -14.20
CA ARG A 137 9.43 0.52 -14.22
C ARG A 137 9.63 -0.27 -12.94
N GLU A 138 10.81 -0.16 -12.36
CA GLU A 138 11.20 -0.76 -11.10
C GLU A 138 12.20 0.18 -10.42
N LEU A 139 12.27 0.15 -9.10
CA LEU A 139 13.24 0.92 -8.33
C LEU A 139 14.01 -0.04 -7.40
N GLN A 140 15.34 0.00 -7.47
CA GLN A 140 16.20 -0.78 -6.60
C GLN A 140 16.87 0.13 -5.56
N ILE A 141 16.69 -0.18 -4.27
CA ILE A 141 17.35 0.52 -3.16
C ILE A 141 17.96 -0.51 -2.23
N GLY A 142 19.29 -0.66 -2.32
CA GLY A 142 20.01 -1.69 -1.58
C GLY A 142 19.45 -3.08 -1.87
N ALA A 143 19.00 -3.78 -0.83
CA ALA A 143 18.42 -5.12 -0.94
C ALA A 143 16.95 -5.13 -1.40
N LEU A 144 16.30 -3.97 -1.55
CA LEU A 144 14.87 -3.87 -1.85
C LEU A 144 14.62 -3.57 -3.33
N SER A 145 13.66 -4.29 -3.92
CA SER A 145 13.14 -4.07 -5.27
C SER A 145 11.67 -3.67 -5.19
N PHE A 146 11.35 -2.48 -5.68
CA PHE A 146 10.00 -1.94 -5.73
C PHE A 146 9.45 -2.11 -7.16
N ARG A 147 8.27 -2.71 -7.28
CA ARG A 147 7.59 -2.96 -8.56
C ARG A 147 6.07 -2.93 -8.39
N HIS A 148 5.33 -2.79 -9.48
CA HIS A 148 3.86 -2.87 -9.44
C HIS A 148 3.39 -4.32 -9.33
N GLU A 149 3.72 -5.15 -10.31
CA GLU A 149 3.33 -6.57 -10.33
C GLU A 149 4.32 -7.45 -9.56
N PRO A 150 3.85 -8.35 -8.67
CA PRO A 150 4.72 -9.28 -7.97
C PRO A 150 5.29 -10.32 -8.92
N SER A 151 6.56 -10.69 -8.71
CA SER A 151 7.18 -11.76 -9.47
C SER A 151 6.51 -13.10 -9.18
N ALA A 152 6.27 -13.89 -10.24
CA ALA A 152 5.65 -15.20 -10.15
C ALA A 152 6.45 -16.22 -9.31
N THR A 153 7.76 -16.02 -9.20
CA THR A 153 8.66 -16.82 -8.37
C THR A 153 9.05 -16.07 -7.10
N VAL A 154 9.52 -16.81 -6.10
CA VAL A 154 10.04 -16.23 -4.85
C VAL A 154 11.29 -15.38 -5.14
N VAL A 155 11.25 -14.11 -4.75
CA VAL A 155 12.34 -13.13 -4.85
C VAL A 155 12.53 -12.51 -3.47
N ASN A 156 13.80 -12.31 -3.09
CA ASN A 156 14.17 -11.67 -1.84
C ASN A 156 14.18 -10.14 -2.02
N GLY A 157 13.61 -9.41 -1.06
CA GLY A 157 13.56 -7.95 -1.03
C GLY A 157 12.44 -7.32 -1.86
N GLU A 158 11.50 -8.10 -2.38
CA GLU A 158 10.46 -7.57 -3.26
C GLU A 158 9.34 -6.87 -2.50
N ILE A 159 9.03 -5.64 -2.93
CA ILE A 159 7.89 -4.83 -2.49
C ILE A 159 6.98 -4.64 -3.71
N ALA A 160 5.77 -5.18 -3.65
CA ALA A 160 4.86 -5.18 -4.80
C ALA A 160 3.43 -4.78 -4.43
N GLY A 161 2.66 -4.36 -5.44
CA GLY A 161 1.26 -3.95 -5.37
C GLY A 161 0.32 -4.90 -6.08
N HIS A 162 -0.61 -4.33 -6.86
CA HIS A 162 -1.43 -4.98 -7.90
C HIS A 162 -2.51 -5.97 -7.42
N LEU A 163 -2.15 -6.96 -6.60
CA LEU A 163 -3.07 -8.04 -6.19
C LEU A 163 -4.05 -7.64 -5.07
N HIS A 164 -3.78 -6.53 -4.40
CA HIS A 164 -4.60 -5.96 -3.34
C HIS A 164 -5.01 -6.99 -2.25
N PRO A 165 -4.05 -7.60 -1.55
CA PRO A 165 -4.30 -8.67 -0.61
C PRO A 165 -5.34 -8.31 0.45
N CYS A 166 -6.22 -9.27 0.71
CA CYS A 166 -7.07 -9.31 1.88
C CYS A 166 -7.00 -10.69 2.54
N ALA A 167 -7.25 -10.70 3.84
CA ALA A 167 -7.33 -11.90 4.62
C ALA A 167 -8.71 -12.02 5.26
N ARG A 168 -9.14 -13.27 5.40
CA ARG A 168 -10.36 -13.64 6.12
C ARG A 168 -10.02 -14.57 7.27
N ILE A 169 -10.59 -14.28 8.43
CA ILE A 169 -10.53 -15.13 9.62
C ILE A 169 -11.95 -15.38 10.14
N VAL A 170 -12.12 -16.47 10.89
CA VAL A 170 -13.34 -16.74 11.65
C VAL A 170 -12.95 -16.89 13.12
N GLN A 171 -13.46 -16.02 13.97
CA GLN A 171 -13.17 -16.02 15.41
C GLN A 171 -14.48 -15.84 16.18
N ARG A 172 -14.73 -16.71 17.17
CA ARG A 172 -15.95 -16.71 17.98
C ARG A 172 -17.24 -16.67 17.13
N GLY A 173 -17.28 -17.45 16.06
CA GLY A 173 -18.41 -17.52 15.13
C GLY A 173 -18.60 -16.31 14.21
N ARG A 174 -17.73 -15.28 14.28
CA ARG A 174 -17.79 -14.10 13.42
C ARG A 174 -16.72 -14.16 12.34
N SER A 175 -17.14 -13.94 11.10
CA SER A 175 -16.24 -13.82 9.94
C SER A 175 -15.77 -12.36 9.80
N VAL A 176 -14.46 -12.17 9.70
CA VAL A 176 -13.85 -10.85 9.47
C VAL A 176 -12.97 -10.92 8.24
N ARG A 177 -13.26 -10.07 7.26
CA ARG A 177 -12.45 -9.87 6.05
C ARG A 177 -11.92 -8.45 6.01
N ARG A 178 -10.61 -8.28 5.85
CA ARG A 178 -9.94 -6.97 5.78
C ARG A 178 -8.78 -7.02 4.79
N ARG A 179 -8.45 -5.87 4.20
CA ARG A 179 -7.18 -5.67 3.50
C ARG A 179 -6.02 -5.99 4.45
N CYS A 180 -4.91 -6.45 3.90
CA CYS A 180 -3.73 -6.79 4.67
C CYS A 180 -2.48 -6.56 3.84
N PHE A 181 -1.33 -6.44 4.49
CA PHE A 181 -0.07 -6.77 3.83
C PHE A 181 0.12 -8.28 3.86
N ALA A 182 0.67 -8.87 2.81
CA ALA A 182 0.96 -10.30 2.72
C ALA A 182 2.48 -10.49 2.64
N SER A 183 3.09 -11.17 3.61
CA SER A 183 4.54 -11.29 3.66
C SER A 183 5.01 -12.58 4.33
N ASP A 184 6.16 -13.08 3.89
CA ASP A 184 6.93 -14.17 4.49
C ASP A 184 8.29 -13.72 5.06
N GLY A 185 8.51 -12.39 5.14
CA GLY A 185 9.77 -11.77 5.54
C GLY A 185 10.82 -11.64 4.43
N HIS A 186 10.63 -12.31 3.29
CA HIS A 186 11.48 -12.14 2.10
C HIS A 186 10.88 -11.11 1.14
N ARG A 187 9.56 -11.06 1.02
CA ARG A 187 8.84 -10.08 0.22
C ARG A 187 7.58 -9.62 0.93
N ILE A 188 6.97 -8.56 0.41
CA ILE A 188 5.70 -8.06 0.89
C ILE A 188 4.85 -7.56 -0.28
N ILE A 189 3.60 -8.02 -0.32
CA ILE A 189 2.58 -7.52 -1.24
C ILE A 189 1.68 -6.56 -0.46
N MET A 190 1.56 -5.34 -0.96
CA MET A 190 0.87 -4.23 -0.34
C MET A 190 -0.62 -4.22 -0.68
N PRO A 191 -1.50 -3.88 0.27
CA PRO A 191 -2.89 -3.62 -0.05
C PRO A 191 -2.99 -2.35 -0.91
N ALA A 192 -4.00 -2.30 -1.77
CA ALA A 192 -4.34 -1.04 -2.43
C ALA A 192 -4.63 0.06 -1.41
N PHE A 193 -4.07 1.23 -1.65
CA PHE A 193 -4.34 2.43 -0.90
C PHE A 193 -5.70 2.98 -1.31
N GLY A 194 -6.03 3.05 -2.60
CA GLY A 194 -7.29 3.62 -3.11
C GLY A 194 -8.56 3.02 -2.50
N SER A 195 -9.64 3.80 -2.50
CA SER A 195 -10.90 3.47 -1.81
C SER A 195 -11.77 2.43 -2.54
N PHE A 196 -11.63 2.28 -3.86
CA PHE A 196 -12.54 1.49 -4.69
C PHE A 196 -11.89 0.28 -5.36
N THR A 197 -10.87 -0.31 -4.75
CA THR A 197 -10.20 -1.48 -5.31
C THR A 197 -10.83 -2.79 -4.86
N GLY A 198 -10.98 -3.72 -5.80
CA GLY A 198 -11.20 -5.12 -5.46
C GLY A 198 -10.03 -5.64 -4.63
N SER A 199 -10.26 -6.69 -3.84
CA SER A 199 -9.20 -7.32 -3.05
C SER A 199 -9.21 -8.82 -3.24
N LEU A 200 -8.04 -9.42 -3.42
CA LEU A 200 -7.90 -10.85 -3.60
C LEU A 200 -7.59 -11.52 -2.26
N ASN A 201 -8.28 -12.63 -1.94
CA ASN A 201 -7.97 -13.37 -0.71
C ASN A 201 -6.55 -13.93 -0.82
N VAL A 202 -5.73 -13.80 0.21
CA VAL A 202 -4.36 -14.32 0.24
C VAL A 202 -4.26 -15.84 0.05
N LEU A 203 -5.37 -16.59 0.18
CA LEU A 203 -5.45 -18.02 -0.15
C LEU A 203 -5.87 -18.32 -1.58
N ASP A 204 -6.05 -17.30 -2.41
CA ASP A 204 -6.29 -17.47 -3.85
C ASP A 204 -5.09 -18.12 -4.54
N ARG A 205 -5.35 -18.86 -5.61
CA ARG A 205 -4.33 -19.55 -6.40
C ARG A 205 -3.20 -18.62 -6.88
N ALA A 206 -3.50 -17.34 -7.13
CA ALA A 206 -2.52 -16.35 -7.56
C ALA A 206 -1.33 -16.21 -6.59
N TYR A 207 -1.53 -16.46 -5.29
CA TYR A 207 -0.48 -16.35 -4.28
C TYR A 207 0.33 -17.63 -4.07
N THR A 208 -0.11 -18.78 -4.61
CA THR A 208 0.39 -20.12 -4.24
C THR A 208 1.90 -20.26 -4.35
N ALA A 209 2.49 -19.74 -5.43
CA ALA A 209 3.93 -19.85 -5.71
C ALA A 209 4.75 -18.64 -5.23
N MET A 210 4.09 -17.63 -4.64
CA MET A 210 4.73 -16.35 -4.32
C MET A 210 5.42 -16.33 -2.97
N PHE A 211 4.96 -17.14 -2.00
CA PHE A 211 5.40 -17.07 -0.62
C PHE A 211 5.91 -18.38 -0.07
N ARG A 212 6.83 -18.28 0.89
CA ARG A 212 7.17 -19.34 1.82
C ARG A 212 6.09 -19.48 2.89
N TRP A 213 5.11 -20.35 2.63
CA TRP A 213 3.90 -20.50 3.44
C TRP A 213 4.15 -20.84 4.91
N GLU A 214 5.28 -21.45 5.23
CA GLU A 214 5.70 -21.77 6.59
C GLU A 214 6.09 -20.52 7.41
N ARG A 215 6.44 -19.41 6.74
CA ARG A 215 6.75 -18.11 7.36
C ARG A 215 5.69 -17.05 7.08
N PHE A 216 4.62 -17.41 6.38
CA PHE A 216 3.64 -16.47 5.89
C PHE A 216 2.74 -15.89 6.99
N PHE A 217 2.62 -14.57 6.98
CA PHE A 217 1.63 -13.82 7.75
C PHE A 217 0.84 -12.88 6.85
N ALA A 218 -0.47 -12.80 7.13
CA ALA A 218 -1.30 -11.71 6.67
C ALA A 218 -1.39 -10.65 7.78
N TYR A 219 -0.84 -9.48 7.52
CA TYR A 219 -0.85 -8.33 8.42
C TYR A 219 -2.14 -7.53 8.18
N MET A 220 -3.22 -7.94 8.83
CA MET A 220 -4.57 -7.40 8.63
C MET A 220 -4.70 -5.96 9.13
N LEU A 221 -5.21 -5.07 8.29
CA LEU A 221 -5.43 -3.67 8.65
C LEU A 221 -6.62 -3.56 9.62
N GLY A 222 -6.33 -3.09 10.82
CA GLY A 222 -7.32 -2.67 11.81
C GLY A 222 -7.59 -1.17 11.76
N ARG A 223 -8.39 -0.68 12.71
CA ARG A 223 -8.70 0.76 12.83
C ARG A 223 -7.48 1.56 13.27
N ASP A 224 -6.78 1.07 14.30
CA ASP A 224 -5.70 1.82 14.97
C ASP A 224 -4.34 1.14 14.89
N ARG A 225 -4.29 -0.12 14.45
CA ARG A 225 -3.07 -0.93 14.34
C ARG A 225 -3.21 -2.03 13.29
N VAL A 226 -2.11 -2.73 13.02
CA VAL A 226 -2.07 -3.90 12.16
C VAL A 226 -2.10 -5.17 13.03
N PHE A 227 -2.63 -6.27 12.49
CA PHE A 227 -2.75 -7.54 13.21
C PHE A 227 -2.08 -8.64 12.41
N PRO A 228 -0.95 -9.22 12.88
CA PRO A 228 -0.31 -10.34 12.21
C PRO A 228 -1.13 -11.61 12.41
N ILE A 229 -1.61 -12.19 11.31
CA ILE A 229 -2.40 -13.43 11.30
C ILE A 229 -1.62 -14.52 10.59
N ALA A 230 -1.29 -15.58 11.34
CA ALA A 230 -0.62 -16.75 10.81
C ALA A 230 -1.49 -17.50 9.78
N ARG A 231 -0.86 -18.14 8.81
CA ARG A 231 -1.51 -18.91 7.73
C ARG A 231 -2.59 -19.90 8.21
N THR A 232 -2.39 -20.55 9.35
CA THR A 232 -3.31 -21.57 9.92
C THR A 232 -4.67 -21.01 10.35
N LEU A 233 -4.74 -19.71 10.65
CA LEU A 233 -5.97 -19.03 11.06
C LEU A 233 -6.77 -18.49 9.86
N LEU A 234 -6.16 -18.42 8.68
CA LEU A 234 -6.77 -17.89 7.48
C LEU A 234 -7.84 -18.82 6.91
N ARG A 235 -8.83 -18.23 6.26
CA ARG A 235 -9.92 -18.95 5.58
C ARG A 235 -10.06 -18.46 4.13
N PRO A 236 -10.47 -19.36 3.20
CA PRO A 236 -10.80 -18.97 1.83
C PRO A 236 -11.89 -17.89 1.78
N GLY A 237 -12.02 -17.25 0.61
CA GLY A 237 -12.95 -16.14 0.33
C GLY A 237 -14.35 -16.35 0.89
#